data_AF-A0A9E4FNH7-F1
#
_entry.id   AF-A0A9E4FNH7-F1
#
_cell.length_a   1.000
_cell.length_b   1.000
_cell.length_c   1.000
_cell.angle_alpha   90.00
_cell.angle_beta   90.00
_cell.angle_gamma   90.00
#
_symmetry.space_group_name_H-M   'P 1'
#
loop_
_entity.id
_entity.type
_entity.pdbx_description
1 polymer ?
#
loop_
_entity_poly.entity_id
_entity_poly.type
_entity_poly.pdbx_seq_one_letter_code
_entity_poly.pdbx_strand_id
1 'polypeptide(L)'
;MDTQFDFERDGCLLVRNAVPPADLDPLIAHIEAAIDEYAQSLRAQGEISDMHEDLPFPDRLVALNRGTEERLRSWNNIAMGEGLYDVICHPGITRALMPILGPGFGFNGDYHVRPKLPNSKYTAFPWHQDSQYYGADSQHALIVTVWIPLVDVDERNGCLQVMPGSQTWGLLHGQRGADMNMRTNRDIDSMGTPLPLPMRKGDIFLFSNLTFHKSTLNLTDAVRWSIDIRYSRTLDEHELSEQVVASEMFMQHKLAPNRARIPLAGAARRPTWDEWRAELVAKDSGLTKSVATAFA
;
A
#
# COMPACT_ATOMS: atom_id res chain seq x y z
N MET A 1 -23.53 1.13 11.65
CA MET A 1 -23.71 2.41 10.92
C MET A 1 -22.82 2.31 9.70
N ASP A 2 -23.38 2.33 8.50
CA ASP A 2 -22.58 2.53 7.28
C ASP A 2 -22.12 3.98 7.30
N THR A 3 -20.94 4.23 7.87
CA THR A 3 -20.34 5.57 7.84
C THR A 3 -19.99 5.87 6.38
N GLN A 4 -20.80 6.70 5.73
CA GLN A 4 -20.54 7.14 4.38
C GLN A 4 -19.43 8.19 4.41
N PHE A 5 -18.20 7.73 4.21
CA PHE A 5 -17.05 8.60 4.01
C PHE A 5 -17.22 9.44 2.76
N ASP A 6 -16.90 10.72 2.86
CA ASP A 6 -16.82 11.65 1.75
C ASP A 6 -15.38 12.18 1.64
N PHE A 7 -14.76 12.09 0.45
CA PHE A 7 -13.33 12.37 0.34
C PHE A 7 -12.98 13.83 0.63
N GLU A 8 -13.83 14.77 0.23
CA GLU A 8 -13.58 16.21 0.45
C GLU A 8 -13.70 16.56 1.94
N ARG A 9 -14.77 16.08 2.58
CA ARG A 9 -15.02 16.33 4.01
C ARG A 9 -14.05 15.55 4.90
N ASP A 10 -13.90 14.25 4.67
CA ASP A 10 -13.26 13.32 5.59
C ASP A 10 -11.81 12.99 5.21
N GLY A 11 -11.36 13.37 4.01
CA GLY A 11 -10.03 13.04 3.50
C GLY A 11 -9.88 11.58 3.10
N CYS A 12 -10.99 10.84 3.05
CA CYS A 12 -11.02 9.44 2.72
C CYS A 12 -12.36 9.00 2.13
N LEU A 13 -12.36 7.85 1.46
CA LEU A 13 -13.54 7.26 0.80
C LEU A 13 -13.43 5.74 0.84
N LEU A 14 -14.50 5.07 1.25
CA LEU A 14 -14.62 3.61 1.17
C LEU A 14 -15.53 3.23 0.01
N VAL A 15 -15.02 2.46 -0.94
CA VAL A 15 -15.79 1.96 -2.08
C VAL A 15 -15.88 0.44 -1.97
N ARG A 16 -17.11 -0.06 -1.76
CA ARG A 16 -17.36 -1.49 -1.62
C ARG A 16 -17.29 -2.20 -2.96
N ASN A 17 -16.67 -3.37 -3.00
CA ASN A 17 -16.56 -4.23 -4.18
C ASN A 17 -16.11 -3.48 -5.45
N ALA A 18 -15.14 -2.58 -5.31
CA ALA A 18 -14.60 -1.82 -6.44
C ALA A 18 -13.69 -2.67 -7.32
N VAL A 19 -13.00 -3.65 -6.73
CA VAL A 19 -12.20 -4.64 -7.43
C VAL A 19 -12.80 -6.01 -7.12
N PRO A 20 -13.50 -6.66 -8.05
CA PRO A 20 -14.01 -8.01 -7.83
C PRO A 20 -12.92 -8.93 -7.26
N PRO A 21 -13.22 -9.80 -6.27
CA PRO A 21 -12.20 -10.66 -5.66
C PRO A 21 -11.41 -11.51 -6.67
N ALA A 22 -12.04 -11.93 -7.77
CA ALA A 22 -11.40 -12.69 -8.84
C ALA A 22 -10.30 -11.90 -9.57
N ASP A 23 -10.44 -10.57 -9.66
CA ASP A 23 -9.46 -9.70 -10.31
C ASP A 23 -8.21 -9.49 -9.42
N LEU A 24 -8.27 -9.89 -8.15
CA LEU A 24 -7.12 -9.94 -7.23
C LEU A 24 -6.37 -11.28 -7.25
N ASP A 25 -6.97 -12.32 -7.82
CA ASP A 25 -6.41 -13.68 -7.78
C ASP A 25 -5.06 -13.79 -8.51
N PRO A 26 -4.80 -13.13 -9.67
CA PRO A 26 -3.48 -13.15 -10.29
C PRO A 26 -2.37 -12.56 -9.40
N LEU A 27 -2.67 -11.50 -8.65
CA LEU A 27 -1.73 -10.92 -7.68
C LEU A 27 -1.50 -11.88 -6.50
N ILE A 28 -2.57 -12.49 -5.97
CA ILE A 28 -2.47 -13.44 -4.86
C ILE A 28 -1.67 -14.67 -5.28
N ALA A 29 -1.94 -15.24 -6.45
CA ALA A 29 -1.21 -16.38 -7.00
C ALA A 29 0.30 -16.07 -7.17
N HIS A 30 0.63 -14.84 -7.57
CA HIS A 30 2.03 -14.40 -7.65
C HIS A 30 2.70 -14.33 -6.28
N ILE A 31 1.99 -13.84 -5.25
CA ILE A 31 2.49 -13.86 -3.86
C ILE A 31 2.61 -15.29 -3.34
N GLU A 32 1.67 -16.18 -3.65
CA GLU A 32 1.73 -17.61 -3.29
C GLU A 32 2.92 -18.32 -3.92
N ALA A 33 3.22 -18.03 -5.20
CA ALA A 33 4.40 -18.55 -5.87
C ALA A 33 5.69 -18.10 -5.17
N ALA A 34 5.75 -16.86 -4.70
CA ALA A 34 6.88 -16.40 -3.91
C ALA A 34 6.97 -17.07 -2.53
N ILE A 35 5.84 -17.29 -1.85
CA ILE A 35 5.83 -18.08 -0.61
C ILE A 35 6.36 -19.49 -0.88
N ASP A 36 6.05 -20.07 -2.04
CA ASP A 36 6.56 -21.36 -2.46
C ASP A 36 8.09 -21.36 -2.67
N GLU A 37 8.62 -20.39 -3.41
CA GLU A 37 10.07 -20.21 -3.58
C GLU A 37 10.79 -20.04 -2.23
N TYR A 38 10.18 -19.30 -1.30
CA TYR A 38 10.71 -19.14 0.05
C TYR A 38 10.73 -20.46 0.82
N ALA A 39 9.63 -21.21 0.80
CA ALA A 39 9.54 -22.53 1.43
C ALA A 39 10.59 -23.51 0.84
N GLN A 40 10.77 -23.49 -0.49
CA GLN A 40 11.75 -24.35 -1.16
C GLN A 40 13.17 -24.02 -0.69
N SER A 41 13.47 -22.73 -0.51
CA SER A 41 14.75 -22.26 0.02
C SER A 41 14.99 -22.74 1.45
N LEU A 42 14.01 -22.60 2.34
CA LEU A 42 14.10 -23.08 3.73
C LEU A 42 14.31 -24.60 3.79
N ARG A 43 13.59 -25.36 2.95
CA ARG A 43 13.74 -26.82 2.87
C ARG A 43 15.10 -27.24 2.35
N ALA A 44 15.63 -26.56 1.34
CA ALA A 44 16.97 -26.81 0.81
C ALA A 44 18.07 -26.53 1.86
N GLN A 45 17.83 -25.58 2.77
CA GLN A 45 18.71 -25.28 3.91
C GLN A 45 18.50 -26.22 5.10
N GLY A 46 17.48 -27.09 5.06
CA GLY A 46 17.13 -28.01 6.15
C GLY A 46 16.44 -27.33 7.35
N GLU A 47 15.97 -26.08 7.20
CA GLU A 47 15.25 -25.36 8.26
C GLU A 47 13.83 -25.89 8.48
N ILE A 48 13.21 -26.46 7.44
CA ILE A 48 11.86 -27.04 7.49
C ILE A 48 11.83 -28.43 6.83
N SER A 49 10.94 -29.30 7.32
CA SER A 49 10.63 -30.60 6.71
C SER A 49 9.32 -30.62 5.91
N ASP A 50 8.39 -29.73 6.27
CA ASP A 50 7.07 -29.60 5.67
C ASP A 50 6.95 -28.23 4.99
N MET A 51 6.42 -28.23 3.76
CA MET A 51 6.24 -27.07 2.91
C MET A 51 4.88 -26.38 3.12
N HIS A 52 3.98 -27.04 3.87
CA HIS A 52 2.65 -26.55 4.22
C HIS A 52 1.80 -26.15 2.99
N GLU A 53 1.87 -26.93 1.91
CA GLU A 53 1.17 -26.67 0.63
C GLU A 53 -0.35 -26.80 0.75
N ASP A 54 -0.83 -27.51 1.77
CA ASP A 54 -2.25 -27.71 2.08
C ASP A 54 -2.87 -26.56 2.88
N LEU A 55 -2.06 -25.65 3.43
CA LEU A 55 -2.54 -24.51 4.18
C LEU A 55 -3.11 -23.41 3.27
N PRO A 56 -4.16 -22.70 3.69
CA PRO A 56 -4.67 -21.55 2.95
C PRO A 56 -3.63 -20.42 2.83
N PHE A 57 -3.80 -19.58 1.80
CA PHE A 57 -2.95 -18.42 1.51
C PHE A 57 -2.57 -17.56 2.75
N PRO A 58 -3.50 -17.19 3.64
CA PRO A 58 -3.17 -16.34 4.79
C PRO A 58 -2.33 -17.06 5.85
N ASP A 59 -2.38 -18.38 5.91
CA ASP A 59 -1.80 -19.20 7.00
C ASP A 59 -0.37 -19.67 6.67
N ARG A 60 -0.10 -19.95 5.39
CA ARG A 60 1.14 -20.62 4.96
C ARG A 60 2.41 -19.88 5.38
N LEU A 61 2.44 -18.56 5.24
CA LEU A 61 3.61 -17.76 5.65
C LEU A 61 3.83 -17.78 7.17
N VAL A 62 2.77 -17.87 7.98
CA VAL A 62 2.90 -18.00 9.45
C VAL A 62 3.52 -19.34 9.81
N ALA A 63 3.08 -20.42 9.16
CA ALA A 63 3.59 -21.75 9.41
C ALA A 63 5.08 -21.86 9.05
N LEU A 64 5.48 -21.33 7.89
CA LEU A 64 6.88 -21.33 7.43
C LEU A 64 7.81 -20.51 8.34
N ASN A 65 7.30 -19.45 8.96
CA ASN A 65 8.07 -18.59 9.87
C ASN A 65 7.98 -19.02 11.34
N ARG A 66 7.39 -20.18 11.65
CA ARG A 66 7.24 -20.61 13.04
C ARG A 66 8.61 -20.84 13.68
N GLY A 67 8.96 -19.99 14.65
CA GLY A 67 10.24 -20.06 15.36
C GLY A 67 11.37 -19.29 14.71
N THR A 68 11.12 -18.51 13.65
CA THR A 68 12.09 -17.60 13.03
C THR A 68 11.81 -16.15 13.40
N GLU A 69 12.83 -15.29 13.31
CA GLU A 69 12.62 -13.84 13.39
C GLU A 69 11.95 -13.35 12.10
N GLU A 70 11.03 -12.39 12.23
CA GLU A 70 10.29 -11.81 11.12
C GLU A 70 11.23 -11.10 10.14
N ARG A 71 11.41 -11.65 8.93
CA ARG A 71 12.45 -11.16 8.01
C ARG A 71 12.02 -9.97 7.16
N LEU A 72 10.76 -9.90 6.73
CA LEU A 72 10.29 -8.87 5.79
C LEU A 72 9.01 -8.15 6.21
N ARG A 73 9.10 -6.81 6.24
CA ARG A 73 7.99 -5.91 6.53
C ARG A 73 7.09 -5.61 5.33
N SER A 74 7.66 -5.70 4.14
CA SER A 74 7.06 -5.28 2.87
C SER A 74 7.55 -6.22 1.78
N TRP A 75 6.65 -6.68 0.92
CA TRP A 75 6.92 -7.68 -0.12
C TRP A 75 6.91 -7.04 -1.52
N ASN A 76 7.35 -5.80 -1.63
CA ASN A 76 7.16 -5.00 -2.84
C ASN A 76 7.82 -5.63 -4.06
N ASN A 77 9.12 -5.90 -3.96
CA ASN A 77 9.90 -6.49 -5.05
C ASN A 77 9.41 -7.91 -5.36
N ILE A 78 9.00 -8.65 -4.32
CA ILE A 78 8.50 -10.02 -4.43
C ILE A 78 7.17 -10.07 -5.17
N ALA A 79 6.29 -9.10 -4.94
CA ALA A 79 4.97 -9.03 -5.55
C ALA A 79 4.96 -8.35 -6.93
N MET A 80 6.13 -8.04 -7.50
CA MET A 80 6.25 -7.36 -8.79
C MET A 80 5.94 -8.33 -9.94
N GLY A 81 4.72 -8.23 -10.47
CA GLY A 81 4.27 -9.05 -11.60
C GLY A 81 3.10 -8.43 -12.36
N GLU A 82 2.63 -9.14 -13.40
CA GLU A 82 1.52 -8.68 -14.24
C GLU A 82 0.22 -8.50 -13.44
N GLY A 83 -0.07 -9.38 -12.47
CA GLY A 83 -1.22 -9.22 -11.58
C GLY A 83 -1.19 -7.94 -10.75
N LEU A 84 0.00 -7.46 -10.35
CA LEU A 84 0.14 -6.15 -9.71
C LEU A 84 -0.18 -5.01 -10.69
N TYR A 85 0.35 -5.10 -11.90
CA TYR A 85 0.11 -4.12 -12.96
C TYR A 85 -1.40 -4.00 -13.28
N ASP A 86 -2.10 -5.13 -13.38
CA ASP A 86 -3.53 -5.18 -13.63
C ASP A 86 -4.32 -4.50 -12.51
N VAL A 87 -3.98 -4.78 -11.24
CA VAL A 87 -4.59 -4.13 -10.08
C VAL A 87 -4.30 -2.62 -10.09
N ILE A 88 -3.07 -2.19 -10.34
CA ILE A 88 -2.72 -0.75 -10.43
C ILE A 88 -3.60 -0.04 -11.47
N CYS A 89 -3.86 -0.72 -12.59
CA CYS A 89 -4.58 -0.19 -13.74
C CYS A 89 -6.11 -0.41 -13.68
N HIS A 90 -6.62 -1.02 -12.62
CA HIS A 90 -7.98 -1.58 -12.58
C HIS A 90 -9.08 -0.52 -12.79
N PRO A 91 -10.08 -0.76 -13.65
CA PRO A 91 -11.13 0.22 -13.96
C PRO A 91 -11.96 0.68 -12.74
N GLY A 92 -12.16 -0.20 -11.76
CA GLY A 92 -12.86 0.15 -10.53
C GLY A 92 -12.10 1.16 -9.66
N ILE A 93 -10.77 1.07 -9.66
CA ILE A 93 -9.89 2.02 -8.94
C ILE A 93 -9.84 3.34 -9.70
N THR A 94 -9.59 3.31 -11.01
CA THR A 94 -9.51 4.54 -11.82
C THR A 94 -10.82 5.32 -11.81
N ARG A 95 -11.97 4.63 -11.83
CA ARG A 95 -13.30 5.26 -11.68
C ARG A 95 -13.47 5.94 -10.32
N ALA A 96 -12.99 5.32 -9.23
CA ALA A 96 -13.06 5.91 -7.90
C ALA A 96 -12.10 7.11 -7.73
N LEU A 97 -10.95 7.09 -8.41
CA LEU A 97 -9.96 8.17 -8.37
C LEU A 97 -10.35 9.39 -9.21
N MET A 98 -11.05 9.20 -10.33
CA MET A 98 -11.36 10.29 -11.28
C MET A 98 -12.03 11.51 -10.62
N PRO A 99 -13.05 11.39 -9.75
CA PRO A 99 -13.66 12.54 -9.09
C PRO A 99 -12.72 13.26 -8.10
N ILE A 100 -11.70 12.57 -7.59
CA ILE A 100 -10.77 13.08 -6.57
C ILE A 100 -9.56 13.76 -7.24
N LEU A 101 -8.95 13.06 -8.19
CA LEU A 101 -7.71 13.50 -8.82
C LEU A 101 -7.95 14.37 -10.05
N GLY A 102 -9.13 14.30 -10.67
CA GLY A 102 -9.47 15.05 -11.88
C GLY A 102 -9.05 14.34 -13.17
N PRO A 103 -8.99 15.06 -14.32
CA PRO A 103 -8.91 14.44 -15.64
C PRO A 103 -7.58 13.75 -15.95
N GLY A 104 -6.48 14.14 -15.28
CA GLY A 104 -5.16 13.57 -15.50
C GLY A 104 -4.53 13.03 -14.23
N PHE A 105 -4.33 11.71 -14.16
CA PHE A 105 -3.65 11.10 -13.03
C PHE A 105 -3.00 9.78 -13.42
N GLY A 106 -2.11 9.33 -12.54
CA GLY A 106 -1.43 8.06 -12.73
C GLY A 106 -0.91 7.49 -11.42
N PHE A 107 -0.55 6.22 -11.49
CA PHE A 107 0.25 5.58 -10.46
C PHE A 107 1.59 6.30 -10.36
N ASN A 108 1.97 6.71 -9.15
CA ASN A 108 3.16 7.53 -8.94
C ASN A 108 4.45 6.71 -8.75
N GLY A 109 4.34 5.38 -8.85
CA GLY A 109 5.47 4.49 -8.70
C GLY A 109 5.59 3.86 -7.31
N ASP A 110 4.86 4.35 -6.31
CA ASP A 110 4.99 3.89 -4.93
C ASP A 110 3.84 2.96 -4.52
N TYR A 111 4.19 1.72 -4.14
CA TYR A 111 3.24 0.74 -3.64
C TYR A 111 3.87 -0.08 -2.52
N HIS A 112 3.02 -0.68 -1.68
CA HIS A 112 3.46 -1.58 -0.62
C HIS A 112 2.57 -2.80 -0.51
N VAL A 113 3.13 -4.01 -0.64
CA VAL A 113 2.45 -5.26 -0.25
C VAL A 113 2.85 -5.58 1.17
N ARG A 114 1.86 -5.67 2.06
CA ARG A 114 2.10 -5.75 3.51
C ARG A 114 1.54 -7.05 4.10
N PRO A 115 2.42 -7.96 4.55
CA PRO A 115 2.00 -9.04 5.43
C PRO A 115 1.93 -8.52 6.87
N LYS A 116 0.72 -8.44 7.42
CA LYS A 116 0.58 -8.15 8.84
C LYS A 116 0.54 -9.45 9.63
N LEU A 117 1.69 -9.79 10.22
CA LEU A 117 1.89 -11.06 10.92
C LEU A 117 1.18 -11.08 12.29
N PRO A 118 0.72 -12.26 12.76
CA PRO A 118 0.19 -12.45 14.10
C PRO A 118 1.08 -11.85 15.19
N ASN A 119 0.51 -11.04 16.07
CA ASN A 119 1.13 -10.41 17.24
C ASN A 119 2.40 -9.57 16.97
N SER A 120 2.70 -9.28 15.70
CA SER A 120 3.88 -8.54 15.28
C SER A 120 3.74 -7.04 15.54
N LYS A 121 4.57 -6.50 16.44
CA LYS A 121 4.72 -5.04 16.60
C LYS A 121 5.42 -4.39 15.40
N TYR A 122 6.25 -5.15 14.68
CA TYR A 122 6.99 -4.68 13.52
C TYR A 122 6.06 -4.33 12.35
N THR A 123 4.97 -5.08 12.19
CA THR A 123 3.96 -4.85 11.15
C THR A 123 2.75 -4.05 11.65
N ALA A 124 2.83 -3.48 12.86
CA ALA A 124 1.92 -2.45 13.35
C ALA A 124 2.45 -1.05 13.01
N PHE A 125 1.53 -0.13 12.68
CA PHE A 125 1.87 1.22 12.26
C PHE A 125 1.13 2.21 13.17
N PRO A 126 1.83 3.06 13.93
CA PRO A 126 1.20 4.08 14.76
C PRO A 126 0.50 5.14 13.90
N TRP A 127 -0.21 6.08 14.54
CA TRP A 127 -0.78 7.24 13.84
C TRP A 127 0.29 7.99 13.05
N HIS A 128 0.05 8.14 11.76
CA HIS A 128 0.89 8.91 10.86
C HIS A 128 0.10 9.49 9.68
N GLN A 129 0.72 10.45 9.00
CA GLN A 129 0.35 10.89 7.65
C GLN A 129 1.41 10.35 6.68
N ASP A 130 1.03 9.93 5.47
CA ASP A 130 2.02 9.45 4.48
C ASP A 130 3.06 10.54 4.18
N SER A 131 2.65 11.81 4.13
CA SER A 131 3.55 12.95 3.93
C SER A 131 4.62 13.11 5.02
N GLN A 132 4.45 12.53 6.21
CA GLN A 132 5.53 12.49 7.22
C GLN A 132 6.72 11.65 6.76
N TYR A 133 6.51 10.67 5.89
CA TYR A 133 7.58 9.88 5.26
C TYR A 133 8.21 10.61 4.07
N TYR A 134 7.42 11.42 3.35
CA TYR A 134 7.88 12.17 2.18
C TYR A 134 8.56 13.50 2.52
N GLY A 135 8.23 14.13 3.64
CA GLY A 135 8.80 15.41 4.06
C GLY A 135 7.92 16.62 3.77
N ALA A 136 8.31 17.76 4.32
CA ALA A 136 7.48 18.97 4.39
C ALA A 136 7.04 19.51 3.02
N ASP A 137 7.88 19.37 2.01
CA ASP A 137 7.59 19.87 0.67
C ASP A 137 6.50 19.07 -0.05
N SER A 138 6.05 17.93 0.51
CA SER A 138 4.92 17.15 -0.03
C SER A 138 3.54 17.69 0.40
N GLN A 139 3.47 18.63 1.33
CA GLN A 139 2.23 18.99 2.02
C GLN A 139 1.12 19.57 1.12
N HIS A 140 1.45 20.15 -0.03
CA HIS A 140 0.47 20.71 -0.97
C HIS A 140 0.20 19.79 -2.16
N ALA A 141 0.95 18.70 -2.31
CA ALA A 141 0.65 17.68 -3.30
C ALA A 141 -0.53 16.83 -2.81
N LEU A 142 -1.39 16.42 -3.76
CA LEU A 142 -2.43 15.45 -3.46
C LEU A 142 -1.97 14.07 -3.93
N ILE A 143 -1.55 13.26 -2.98
CA ILE A 143 -1.28 11.84 -3.19
C ILE A 143 -2.44 11.06 -2.57
N VAL A 144 -3.09 10.24 -3.37
CA VAL A 144 -4.17 9.38 -2.92
C VAL A 144 -3.62 7.96 -2.77
N THR A 145 -3.63 7.45 -1.54
CA THR A 145 -3.33 6.04 -1.28
C THR A 145 -4.64 5.25 -1.43
N VAL A 146 -4.61 4.24 -2.29
CA VAL A 146 -5.66 3.23 -2.42
C VAL A 146 -5.20 1.99 -1.67
N TRP A 147 -5.87 1.69 -0.56
CA TRP A 147 -5.62 0.51 0.26
C TRP A 147 -6.63 -0.58 -0.06
N ILE A 148 -6.12 -1.79 -0.34
CA ILE A 148 -6.92 -2.93 -0.76
C ILE A 148 -6.55 -4.13 0.11
N PRO A 149 -7.49 -4.70 0.87
CA PRO A 149 -7.26 -5.94 1.59
C PRO A 149 -7.31 -7.13 0.61
N LEU A 150 -6.35 -8.06 0.73
CA LEU A 150 -6.32 -9.30 -0.05
C LEU A 150 -7.04 -10.47 0.67
N VAL A 151 -7.51 -10.21 1.88
CA VAL A 151 -8.30 -11.09 2.77
C VAL A 151 -9.36 -10.23 3.46
N ASP A 152 -10.42 -10.79 4.02
CA ASP A 152 -11.34 -9.98 4.83
C ASP A 152 -10.63 -9.42 6.07
N VAL A 153 -10.95 -8.18 6.44
CA VAL A 153 -10.33 -7.47 7.57
C VAL A 153 -11.34 -6.92 8.55
N ASP A 154 -10.95 -6.98 9.82
CA ASP A 154 -11.72 -6.47 10.96
C ASP A 154 -10.76 -5.95 12.05
N GLU A 155 -11.29 -5.52 13.17
CA GLU A 155 -10.50 -5.02 14.29
C GLU A 155 -9.60 -6.10 14.92
N ARG A 156 -9.92 -7.39 14.76
CA ARG A 156 -9.15 -8.50 15.33
C ARG A 156 -7.89 -8.76 14.52
N ASN A 157 -7.98 -8.73 13.20
CA ASN A 157 -6.81 -8.91 12.33
C ASN A 157 -6.08 -7.60 11.97
N GLY A 158 -6.46 -6.53 12.66
CA GLY A 158 -5.79 -5.24 12.61
C GLY A 158 -6.08 -4.47 11.32
N CYS A 159 -7.36 -4.33 10.96
CA CYS A 159 -7.83 -3.38 9.95
C CYS A 159 -7.29 -1.96 10.21
N LEU A 160 -7.34 -1.11 9.19
CA LEU A 160 -6.95 0.28 9.36
C LEU A 160 -7.91 0.99 10.33
N GLN A 161 -7.36 1.96 11.05
CA GLN A 161 -8.15 2.99 11.73
C GLN A 161 -7.81 4.33 11.09
N VAL A 162 -8.82 5.14 10.85
CA VAL A 162 -8.69 6.47 10.25
C VAL A 162 -9.20 7.53 11.21
N MET A 163 -8.63 8.73 11.12
CA MET A 163 -9.16 9.94 11.75
C MET A 163 -9.83 10.81 10.68
N PRO A 164 -11.17 10.77 10.53
CA PRO A 164 -11.87 11.52 9.49
C PRO A 164 -11.66 13.03 9.65
N GLY A 165 -11.47 13.74 8.54
CA GLY A 165 -11.30 15.20 8.51
C GLY A 165 -9.88 15.67 8.86
N SER A 166 -8.99 14.75 9.26
CA SER A 166 -7.63 15.09 9.70
C SER A 166 -6.70 15.59 8.59
N GLN A 167 -7.05 15.39 7.31
CA GLN A 167 -6.34 15.98 6.18
C GLN A 167 -6.30 17.51 6.23
N THR A 168 -7.28 18.14 6.91
CA THR A 168 -7.37 19.59 7.06
C THR A 168 -6.44 20.15 8.14
N TRP A 169 -5.81 19.30 8.94
CA TRP A 169 -4.90 19.72 10.02
C TRP A 169 -3.51 20.13 9.52
N GLY A 170 -3.30 20.05 8.20
CA GLY A 170 -1.99 20.23 7.58
C GLY A 170 -1.02 19.10 7.95
N LEU A 171 0.22 19.24 7.49
CA LEU A 171 1.26 18.27 7.83
C LEU A 171 1.78 18.51 9.26
N LEU A 172 1.50 17.57 10.16
CA LEU A 172 2.01 17.62 11.52
C LEU A 172 3.42 17.02 11.59
N HIS A 173 4.26 17.63 12.41
CA HIS A 173 5.62 17.14 12.63
C HIS A 173 5.61 15.78 13.33
N GLY A 174 6.51 14.91 12.87
CA GLY A 174 6.77 13.63 13.49
C GLY A 174 8.24 13.27 13.36
N GLN A 175 8.64 12.20 14.03
CA GLN A 175 10.00 11.68 14.00
C GLN A 175 9.98 10.19 13.65
N ARG A 176 10.98 9.76 12.89
CA ARG A 176 11.16 8.36 12.56
C ARG A 176 11.85 7.66 13.73
N GLY A 177 11.22 6.62 14.27
CA GLY A 177 11.81 5.76 15.29
C GLY A 177 12.83 4.79 14.72
N ALA A 178 13.51 4.06 15.62
CA ALA A 178 14.49 3.03 15.24
C ALA A 178 13.88 1.87 14.43
N ASP A 179 12.57 1.61 14.60
CA ASP A 179 11.77 0.66 13.84
C ASP A 179 11.30 1.20 12.47
N MET A 180 11.87 2.32 12.04
CA MET A 180 11.56 3.03 10.79
C MET A 180 10.14 3.61 10.70
N ASN A 181 9.35 3.54 11.78
CA ASN A 181 8.00 4.11 11.84
C ASN A 181 8.03 5.60 12.16
N MET A 182 7.25 6.39 11.42
CA MET A 182 6.92 7.75 11.81
C MET A 182 6.02 7.75 13.04
N ARG A 183 6.37 8.59 14.01
CA ARG A 183 5.55 8.89 15.17
C ARG A 183 5.31 10.38 15.19
N THR A 184 4.04 10.77 15.16
CA THR A 184 3.63 12.16 15.26
C THR A 184 3.86 12.69 16.68
N ASN A 185 4.19 13.97 16.81
CA ASN A 185 4.46 14.62 18.10
C ASN A 185 3.18 15.11 18.82
N ARG A 186 2.01 14.64 18.37
CA ARG A 186 0.70 15.02 18.91
C ARG A 186 -0.05 13.78 19.37
N ASP A 187 -0.89 13.96 20.40
CA ASP A 187 -1.84 12.94 20.80
C ASP A 187 -3.06 12.98 19.86
N ILE A 188 -2.99 12.22 18.77
CA ILE A 188 -4.03 12.18 17.73
C ILE A 188 -5.36 11.64 18.28
N ASP A 189 -5.32 10.69 19.22
CA ASP A 189 -6.54 10.12 19.80
C ASP A 189 -7.32 11.18 20.62
N SER A 190 -6.65 12.24 21.09
CA SER A 190 -7.31 13.39 21.75
C SER A 190 -7.93 14.42 20.79
N MET A 191 -7.60 14.34 19.50
CA MET A 191 -7.99 15.36 18.50
C MET A 191 -9.25 15.01 17.72
N GLY A 192 -9.79 13.80 17.88
CA GLY A 192 -11.01 13.38 17.19
C GLY A 192 -11.42 11.96 17.57
N THR A 193 -12.35 11.38 16.81
CA THR A 193 -12.83 10.02 17.03
C THR A 193 -12.27 9.09 15.96
N PRO A 194 -11.36 8.16 16.30
CA PRO A 194 -10.89 7.13 15.38
C PRO A 194 -12.04 6.24 14.91
N LEU A 195 -12.06 5.91 13.61
CA LEU A 195 -13.00 4.94 13.07
C LEU A 195 -12.25 3.70 12.56
N PRO A 196 -12.58 2.49 13.03
CA PRO A 196 -12.09 1.26 12.43
C PRO A 196 -12.70 1.03 11.05
N LEU A 197 -11.96 0.33 10.18
CA LEU A 197 -12.31 0.11 8.79
C LEU A 197 -12.39 -1.39 8.46
N PRO A 198 -13.41 -2.10 8.97
CA PRO A 198 -13.67 -3.47 8.54
C PRO A 198 -14.09 -3.48 7.05
N MET A 199 -13.43 -4.35 6.29
CA MET A 199 -13.53 -4.41 4.83
C MET A 199 -13.49 -5.86 4.36
N ARG A 200 -14.15 -6.14 3.24
CA ARG A 200 -14.06 -7.43 2.56
C ARG A 200 -13.00 -7.39 1.48
N LYS A 201 -12.47 -8.55 1.09
CA LYS A 201 -11.67 -8.69 -0.14
C LYS A 201 -12.47 -8.08 -1.29
N GLY A 202 -11.83 -7.17 -2.02
CA GLY A 202 -12.41 -6.44 -3.15
C GLY A 202 -12.99 -5.05 -2.85
N ASP A 203 -13.15 -4.69 -1.58
CA ASP A 203 -13.34 -3.29 -1.19
C ASP A 203 -12.04 -2.50 -1.40
N ILE A 204 -12.14 -1.20 -1.64
CA ILE A 204 -10.98 -0.29 -1.64
C ILE A 204 -11.23 0.89 -0.71
N PHE A 205 -10.18 1.33 -0.01
CA PHE A 205 -10.20 2.51 0.83
C PHE A 205 -9.19 3.54 0.32
N LEU A 206 -9.69 4.70 -0.10
CA LEU A 206 -8.90 5.80 -0.62
C LEU A 206 -8.70 6.82 0.49
N PHE A 207 -7.49 7.36 0.64
CA PHE A 207 -7.25 8.45 1.57
C PHE A 207 -6.12 9.37 1.10
N SER A 208 -6.20 10.64 1.49
CA SER A 208 -5.14 11.63 1.24
C SER A 208 -3.88 11.30 2.03
N ASN A 209 -2.72 11.66 1.48
CA ASN A 209 -1.43 11.66 2.16
C ASN A 209 -1.37 12.44 3.48
N LEU A 210 -2.33 13.33 3.73
CA LEU A 210 -2.47 14.07 4.98
C LEU A 210 -3.50 13.47 5.94
N THR A 211 -4.24 12.44 5.55
CA THR A 211 -5.21 11.78 6.44
C THR A 211 -4.47 10.89 7.44
N PHE A 212 -4.67 11.16 8.73
CA PHE A 212 -4.14 10.32 9.79
C PHE A 212 -4.78 8.94 9.76
N HIS A 213 -3.92 7.93 9.71
CA HIS A 213 -4.30 6.54 9.77
C HIS A 213 -3.30 5.73 10.61
N LYS A 214 -3.77 4.60 11.15
CA LYS A 214 -2.94 3.63 11.88
C LYS A 214 -3.41 2.21 11.58
N SER A 215 -2.61 1.22 11.95
CA SER A 215 -3.07 -0.17 12.04
C SER A 215 -2.62 -0.78 13.36
N THR A 216 -3.56 -1.42 14.05
CA THR A 216 -3.36 -2.04 15.37
C THR A 216 -2.60 -3.36 15.26
N LEU A 217 -2.45 -4.15 16.32
CA LEU A 217 -1.87 -5.50 16.19
C LEU A 217 -2.83 -6.43 15.45
N ASN A 218 -2.28 -7.41 14.73
CA ASN A 218 -3.07 -8.55 14.27
C ASN A 218 -3.12 -9.58 15.41
N LEU A 219 -4.31 -9.84 15.94
CA LEU A 219 -4.55 -10.75 17.07
C LEU A 219 -5.12 -12.11 16.61
N THR A 220 -5.13 -12.38 15.31
CA THR A 220 -5.49 -13.68 14.75
C THR A 220 -4.23 -14.49 14.43
N ASP A 221 -4.41 -15.77 14.07
CA ASP A 221 -3.32 -16.70 13.79
C ASP A 221 -2.88 -16.73 12.31
N ALA A 222 -3.45 -15.87 11.48
CA ALA A 222 -3.21 -15.79 10.04
C ALA A 222 -2.65 -14.42 9.63
N VAL A 223 -1.92 -14.34 8.51
CA VAL A 223 -1.45 -13.06 7.96
C VAL A 223 -2.61 -12.24 7.40
N ARG A 224 -2.72 -10.97 7.82
CA ARG A 224 -3.56 -10.00 7.12
C ARG A 224 -2.76 -9.39 5.97
N TRP A 225 -3.07 -9.82 4.75
CA TRP A 225 -2.47 -9.29 3.53
C TRP A 225 -3.22 -8.07 3.01
N SER A 226 -2.47 -7.05 2.61
CA SER A 226 -3.02 -5.88 1.92
C SER A 226 -2.02 -5.28 0.95
N ILE A 227 -2.52 -4.49 0.01
CA ILE A 227 -1.70 -3.65 -0.86
C ILE A 227 -2.11 -2.18 -0.71
N ASP A 228 -1.11 -1.31 -0.65
CA ASP A 228 -1.24 0.15 -0.69
C ASP A 228 -0.69 0.65 -2.03
N ILE A 229 -1.48 1.33 -2.87
CA ILE A 229 -1.04 1.86 -4.17
C ILE A 229 -1.24 3.37 -4.20
N ARG A 230 -0.22 4.14 -4.59
CA ARG A 230 -0.28 5.61 -4.56
C ARG A 230 -0.45 6.22 -5.94
N TYR A 231 -1.39 7.15 -6.03
CA TYR A 231 -1.74 7.85 -7.25
C TYR A 231 -1.61 9.36 -7.05
N SER A 232 -1.19 10.04 -8.10
CA SER A 232 -0.99 11.49 -8.09
C SER A 232 -1.39 12.08 -9.44
N ARG A 233 -1.64 13.39 -9.46
CA ARG A 233 -1.98 14.12 -10.69
C ARG A 233 -0.84 14.09 -11.71
N THR A 234 -1.18 14.15 -12.99
CA THR A 234 -0.25 14.45 -14.07
C THR A 234 -0.29 15.95 -14.32
N LEU A 235 0.82 16.67 -14.12
CA LEU A 235 0.85 18.14 -14.08
C LEU A 235 0.25 18.82 -15.32
N ASP A 236 0.41 18.23 -16.50
CA ASP A 236 0.01 18.84 -17.78
C ASP A 236 -1.52 18.96 -17.98
N GLU A 237 -2.32 18.33 -17.12
CA GLU A 237 -3.78 18.20 -17.26
C GLU A 237 -4.55 19.05 -16.22
N HIS A 238 -3.85 19.88 -15.45
CA HIS A 238 -4.46 20.64 -14.35
C HIS A 238 -3.99 22.09 -14.31
N GLU A 239 -4.93 22.99 -14.04
CA GLU A 239 -4.63 24.35 -13.62
C GLU A 239 -4.42 24.35 -12.09
N LEU A 240 -3.16 24.41 -11.67
CA LEU A 240 -2.77 24.32 -10.27
C LEU A 240 -2.04 25.59 -9.83
N SER A 241 -2.19 25.97 -8.56
CA SER A 241 -1.38 27.03 -7.97
C SER A 241 0.11 26.68 -7.98
N GLU A 242 0.98 27.69 -8.03
CA GLU A 242 2.44 27.51 -8.02
C GLU A 242 2.92 26.63 -6.85
N GLN A 243 2.32 26.80 -5.68
CA GLN A 243 2.64 26.04 -4.47
C GLN A 243 2.32 24.54 -4.63
N VAL A 244 1.18 24.21 -5.24
CA VAL A 244 0.80 22.81 -5.51
C VAL A 244 1.74 22.21 -6.56
N VAL A 245 2.04 22.95 -7.64
CA VAL A 245 2.99 22.50 -8.67
C VAL A 245 4.36 22.19 -8.06
N ALA A 246 4.87 23.05 -7.18
CA ALA A 246 6.15 22.84 -6.50
C ALA A 246 6.15 21.54 -5.65
N SER A 247 5.09 21.29 -4.87
CA SER A 247 4.97 20.06 -4.08
C SER A 247 4.85 18.80 -4.95
N GLU A 248 4.08 18.86 -6.04
CA GLU A 248 3.96 17.75 -6.98
C GLU A 248 5.30 17.46 -7.68
N MET A 249 6.03 18.48 -8.12
CA MET A 249 7.38 18.33 -8.70
C MET A 249 8.38 17.75 -7.70
N PHE A 250 8.33 18.20 -6.44
CA PHE A 250 9.13 17.61 -5.36
C PHE A 250 8.87 16.10 -5.25
N MET A 251 7.60 15.69 -5.23
CA MET A 251 7.23 14.28 -5.16
C MET A 251 7.70 13.48 -6.37
N GLN A 252 7.57 14.04 -7.57
CA GLN A 252 8.07 13.41 -8.80
C GLN A 252 9.58 13.19 -8.73
N HIS A 253 10.34 14.21 -8.34
CA HIS A 253 11.80 14.10 -8.24
C HIS A 253 12.23 13.12 -7.16
N LYS A 254 11.53 13.12 -6.01
CA LYS A 254 11.82 12.23 -4.88
C LYS A 254 11.58 10.75 -5.21
N LEU A 255 10.56 10.43 -6.02
CA LEU A 255 10.21 9.05 -6.38
C LEU A 255 10.92 8.56 -7.65
N ALA A 256 11.28 9.44 -8.57
CA ALA A 256 11.81 9.10 -9.89
C ALA A 256 13.01 8.14 -9.94
N PRO A 257 14.02 8.22 -9.03
CA PRO A 257 15.23 7.41 -9.16
C PRO A 257 14.99 5.90 -9.17
N ASN A 258 13.99 5.43 -8.42
CA ASN A 258 13.76 4.00 -8.19
C ASN A 258 12.36 3.54 -8.62
N ARG A 259 11.54 4.41 -9.22
CA ARG A 259 10.15 4.11 -9.54
C ARG A 259 9.79 4.49 -10.97
N ALA A 260 8.90 3.70 -11.58
CA ALA A 260 8.30 3.98 -12.87
C ALA A 260 6.81 4.30 -12.70
N ARG A 261 6.36 5.42 -13.28
CA ARG A 261 4.97 5.89 -13.20
C ARG A 261 4.15 5.24 -14.31
N ILE A 262 2.85 5.12 -14.09
CA ILE A 262 1.90 4.68 -15.12
C ILE A 262 0.82 5.75 -15.26
N PRO A 263 0.73 6.49 -16.38
CA PRO A 263 -0.41 7.36 -16.64
C PRO A 263 -1.68 6.51 -16.83
N LEU A 264 -2.76 6.89 -16.16
CA LEU A 264 -4.02 6.13 -16.15
C LEU A 264 -5.18 6.92 -16.74
N ALA A 265 -5.13 8.25 -16.64
CA ALA A 265 -6.02 9.21 -17.28
C ALA A 265 -5.23 10.43 -17.77
N GLY A 266 -5.77 11.16 -18.74
CA GLY A 266 -5.10 12.26 -19.46
C GLY A 266 -4.60 11.85 -20.84
N ALA A 267 -3.80 12.71 -21.47
CA ALA A 267 -3.30 12.56 -22.83
C ALA A 267 -2.16 11.54 -22.98
N ALA A 268 -1.45 11.25 -21.89
CA ALA A 268 -0.31 10.33 -21.93
C ALA A 268 -0.75 8.88 -22.13
N ARG A 269 -0.11 8.18 -23.06
CA ARG A 269 -0.36 6.76 -23.32
C ARG A 269 0.07 5.91 -22.12
N ARG A 270 -0.81 5.00 -21.70
CA ARG A 270 -0.49 3.95 -20.73
C ARG A 270 0.50 2.94 -21.36
N PRO A 271 1.66 2.67 -20.72
CA PRO A 271 2.57 1.61 -21.15
C PRO A 271 1.90 0.23 -21.00
N THR A 272 2.35 -0.78 -21.73
CA THR A 272 1.99 -2.18 -21.44
C THR A 272 2.76 -2.68 -20.20
N TRP A 273 2.39 -3.85 -19.67
CA TRP A 273 3.14 -4.52 -18.61
C TRP A 273 4.64 -4.68 -18.99
N ASP A 274 4.93 -5.18 -20.18
CA ASP A 274 6.31 -5.38 -20.64
C ASP A 274 7.10 -4.07 -20.74
N GLU A 275 6.48 -2.99 -21.22
CA GLU A 275 7.09 -1.68 -21.30
C GLU A 275 7.39 -1.11 -19.91
N TRP A 276 6.43 -1.20 -18.99
CA TRP A 276 6.60 -0.72 -17.62
C TRP A 276 7.63 -1.55 -16.84
N ARG A 277 7.62 -2.88 -17.01
CA ARG A 277 8.62 -3.79 -16.43
C ARG A 277 10.02 -3.46 -16.93
N ALA A 278 10.19 -3.22 -18.22
CA ALA A 278 11.49 -2.86 -18.80
C ALA A 278 12.03 -1.55 -18.20
N GLU A 279 11.17 -0.54 -18.02
CA GLU A 279 11.56 0.72 -17.37
C GLU A 279 11.96 0.52 -15.91
N LEU A 280 11.18 -0.26 -15.15
CA LEU A 280 11.48 -0.57 -13.75
C LEU A 280 12.83 -1.27 -13.59
N VAL A 281 13.09 -2.31 -14.39
CA VAL A 281 14.35 -3.07 -14.34
C VAL A 281 15.55 -2.17 -14.69
N ALA A 282 15.38 -1.20 -15.60
CA ALA A 282 16.41 -0.23 -15.91
C ALA A 282 16.72 0.73 -14.76
N LYS A 283 15.73 1.02 -13.89
CA LYS A 283 15.86 1.92 -12.73
C LYS A 283 16.33 1.23 -11.45
N ASP A 284 15.91 -0.01 -11.23
CA ASP A 284 16.29 -0.81 -10.06
C ASP A 284 16.60 -2.26 -10.48
N SER A 285 17.88 -2.55 -10.69
CA SER A 285 18.35 -3.89 -11.04
C SER A 285 18.10 -4.91 -9.92
N GLY A 286 17.87 -4.45 -8.69
CA GLY A 286 17.54 -5.26 -7.52
C GLY A 286 16.14 -5.89 -7.58
N LEU A 287 15.26 -5.42 -8.45
CA LEU A 287 13.93 -6.00 -8.68
C LEU A 287 13.98 -7.41 -9.28
N THR A 288 15.12 -7.84 -9.83
CA THR A 288 15.29 -9.18 -10.40
C THR A 288 15.89 -10.18 -9.41
N LYS A 289 16.17 -9.76 -8.17
CA LYS A 289 16.70 -10.68 -7.15
C LYS A 289 15.65 -11.72 -6.79
N SER A 290 16.09 -12.97 -6.68
CA SER A 290 15.21 -14.09 -6.31
C SER A 290 14.60 -13.87 -4.93
N VAL A 291 13.42 -14.45 -4.71
CA VAL A 291 12.74 -14.45 -3.41
C VAL A 291 13.66 -14.99 -2.32
N ALA A 292 14.42 -16.05 -2.60
CA ALA A 292 15.41 -16.60 -1.66
C ALA A 292 16.45 -15.56 -1.19
N THR A 293 16.87 -14.64 -2.05
CA THR A 293 17.81 -13.57 -1.69
C THR A 293 17.14 -12.48 -0.84
N ALA A 294 15.82 -12.30 -0.97
CA ALA A 294 15.06 -11.36 -0.16
C ALA A 294 14.85 -11.83 1.29
N PHE A 295 14.97 -13.15 1.55
CA PHE A 295 14.82 -13.76 2.88
C PHE A 295 16.13 -14.24 3.51
N ALA A 296 17.26 -14.12 2.81
CA ALA A 296 18.60 -14.40 3.34
C ALA A 296 19.11 -13.23 4.19
#